data_AF-A0A946H9X4-F1
#
_entry.id   AF-A0A946H9X4-F1
#
_cell.length_a   1.000
_cell.length_b   1.000
_cell.length_c   1.000
_cell.angle_alpha   90.00
_cell.angle_beta   90.00
_cell.angle_gamma   90.00
#
_symmetry.space_group_name_H-M   'P 1'
#
loop_
_entity.id
_entity.type
_entity.pdbx_description
1 polymer ?
#
loop_
_entity_poly.entity_id
_entity_poly.type
_entity_poly.pdbx_seq_one_letter_code
_entity_poly.pdbx_strand_id
1 'polypeptide(L)'
;MTAFSKLMEYQHQTEALVKIATRLGWDQETVMPKGALQDRAEESAALEKTLHDRRSSSELEDLLAAAQSQALTALEKRQVSLIERALLRARKVPVELSVALARITPKSHQIWAKAREDDDFMAFAPILEEVIQLRRQEGEALAQGGNSVPYEALLK
;
A
#
# COMPACT_ATOMS: atom_id res chain seq x y z
N MET A 1 17.31 -4.05 -24.62
CA MET A 1 16.67 -4.58 -23.39
C MET A 1 15.53 -5.50 -23.77
N THR A 2 15.38 -6.65 -23.10
CA THR A 2 14.23 -7.55 -23.29
C THR A 2 12.97 -6.96 -22.65
N ALA A 3 11.78 -7.48 -22.97
CA ALA A 3 10.55 -7.03 -22.34
C ALA A 3 10.56 -7.35 -20.83
N PHE A 4 11.08 -8.54 -20.47
CA PHE A 4 11.31 -8.89 -19.06
C PHE A 4 12.21 -7.88 -18.34
N SER A 5 13.33 -7.44 -18.93
CA SER A 5 14.20 -6.44 -18.29
C SER A 5 13.49 -5.10 -18.06
N LYS A 6 12.62 -4.66 -18.98
CA LYS A 6 11.84 -3.43 -18.82
C LYS A 6 10.81 -3.54 -17.68
N LEU A 7 10.10 -4.67 -17.60
CA LEU A 7 9.20 -4.96 -16.48
C LEU A 7 9.96 -4.89 -15.14
N MET A 8 11.15 -5.51 -15.08
CA MET A 8 11.95 -5.50 -13.87
C MET A 8 12.48 -4.12 -13.50
N GLU A 9 12.85 -3.29 -14.47
CA GLU A 9 13.22 -1.89 -14.22
C GLU A 9 12.06 -1.10 -13.61
N TYR A 10 10.85 -1.24 -14.19
CA TYR A 10 9.64 -0.64 -13.65
C TYR A 10 9.37 -1.10 -12.21
N GLN A 11 9.49 -2.41 -11.96
CA GLN A 11 9.30 -2.99 -10.63
C GLN A 11 10.35 -2.48 -9.64
N HIS A 12 11.63 -2.43 -10.03
CA HIS A 12 12.71 -1.95 -9.15
C HIS A 12 12.49 -0.49 -8.72
N GLN A 13 12.02 0.37 -9.63
CA GLN A 13 11.67 1.74 -9.29
C GLN A 13 10.49 1.80 -8.32
N THR A 14 9.45 0.99 -8.55
CA THR A 14 8.31 0.88 -7.62
C THR A 14 8.79 0.44 -6.23
N GLU A 15 9.64 -0.59 -6.14
CA GLU A 15 10.21 -1.05 -4.86
C GLU A 15 11.11 -0.01 -4.19
N ALA A 16 11.81 0.83 -4.96
CA ALA A 16 12.58 1.94 -4.39
C ALA A 16 11.66 2.96 -3.70
N LEU A 17 10.51 3.29 -4.30
CA LEU A 17 9.49 4.15 -3.68
C LEU A 17 8.89 3.51 -2.43
N VAL A 18 8.65 2.20 -2.44
CA VAL A 18 8.20 1.45 -1.25
C VAL A 18 9.20 1.58 -0.11
N LYS A 19 10.50 1.43 -0.41
CA LYS A 19 11.56 1.58 0.59
C LYS A 19 11.61 3.00 1.17
N ILE A 20 11.31 4.03 0.37
CA ILE A 20 11.17 5.40 0.87
C ILE A 20 9.98 5.48 1.84
N ALA A 21 8.82 4.91 1.48
CA ALA A 21 7.65 4.89 2.37
C ALA A 21 7.95 4.20 3.70
N THR A 22 8.68 3.08 3.66
CA THR A 22 9.13 2.38 4.87
C THR A 22 10.06 3.24 5.73
N ARG A 23 10.95 4.03 5.11
CA ARG A 23 11.82 4.97 5.84
C ARG A 23 11.03 6.10 6.50
N LEU A 24 9.96 6.60 5.87
CA LEU A 24 9.07 7.59 6.50
C LEU A 24 8.39 7.02 7.75
N GLY A 25 7.96 5.75 7.70
CA GLY A 25 7.43 5.05 8.87
C GLY A 25 8.49 4.88 9.96
N TRP A 26 9.71 4.44 9.62
CA TRP A 26 10.80 4.32 10.59
C TRP A 26 11.16 5.67 11.24
N ASP A 27 11.25 6.73 10.43
CA ASP A 27 11.58 8.08 10.90
C ASP A 27 10.54 8.58 11.90
N GLN A 28 9.25 8.33 11.63
CA GLN A 28 8.13 8.67 12.50
C GLN A 28 8.30 8.12 13.91
N GLU A 29 8.77 6.88 14.00
CA GLU A 29 8.87 6.12 15.24
C GLU A 29 10.17 6.35 16.00
N THR A 30 11.13 7.08 15.42
CA THR A 30 12.49 7.17 15.98
C THR A 30 12.99 8.59 16.14
N VAL A 31 12.90 9.43 15.11
CA VAL A 31 13.56 10.74 15.06
C VAL A 31 12.63 11.90 14.77
N MET A 32 11.44 11.65 14.20
CA MET A 32 10.49 12.68 13.78
C MET A 32 10.09 13.57 14.98
N PRO A 33 10.17 14.90 14.87
CA PRO A 33 9.70 15.78 15.93
C PRO A 33 8.17 15.74 16.02
N LYS A 34 7.63 15.86 17.24
CA LYS A 34 6.18 15.78 17.51
C LYS A 34 5.32 16.77 16.70
N GLY A 35 5.90 17.90 16.29
CA GLY A 35 5.22 18.94 15.51
C GLY A 35 5.08 18.63 14.01
N ALA A 36 5.78 17.61 13.48
CA ALA A 36 5.79 17.29 12.06
C ALA A 36 4.68 16.31 11.62
N LEU A 37 3.72 15.98 12.50
CA LEU A 37 2.69 14.98 12.22
C LEU A 37 1.87 15.29 10.96
N GLN A 38 1.49 16.55 10.77
CA GLN A 38 0.70 16.95 9.62
C GLN A 38 1.47 16.76 8.31
N ASP A 39 2.73 17.17 8.27
CA ASP A 39 3.59 17.00 7.11
C ASP A 39 3.82 15.51 6.82
N ARG A 40 4.09 14.69 7.86
CA ARG A 40 4.25 13.23 7.71
C ARG A 40 3.00 12.56 7.14
N ALA A 41 1.82 12.99 7.55
CA ALA A 41 0.56 12.48 7.02
C ALA A 41 0.41 12.81 5.52
N GLU A 42 0.78 14.02 5.10
CA GLU A 42 0.72 14.42 3.68
C GLU A 42 1.83 13.76 2.84
N GLU A 43 3.05 13.61 3.37
CA GLU A 43 4.13 12.85 2.72
C GLU A 43 3.71 11.41 2.43
N SER A 44 3.10 10.77 3.43
CA SER A 44 2.62 9.39 3.34
C SER A 44 1.47 9.27 2.33
N ALA A 45 0.53 10.22 2.33
CA ALA A 45 -0.57 10.30 1.37
C ALA A 45 -0.07 10.48 -0.08
N ALA A 46 0.87 11.40 -0.30
CA ALA A 46 1.42 11.69 -1.62
C ALA A 46 2.23 10.51 -2.19
N LEU A 47 3.02 9.86 -1.34
CA LEU A 47 3.80 8.70 -1.74
C LEU A 47 2.92 7.48 -2.01
N GLU A 48 1.89 7.24 -1.20
CA GLU A 48 0.93 6.17 -1.46
C GLU A 48 0.18 6.39 -2.77
N LYS A 49 -0.22 7.62 -3.10
CA LYS A 49 -0.83 7.92 -4.40
C LYS A 49 0.09 7.52 -5.55
N THR A 50 1.36 7.94 -5.48
CA THR A 50 2.37 7.60 -6.51
C THR A 50 2.58 6.09 -6.62
N LEU A 51 2.64 5.38 -5.49
CA LEU A 51 2.78 3.93 -5.45
C LEU A 51 1.55 3.22 -6.01
N HIS A 52 0.36 3.68 -5.65
CA HIS A 52 -0.90 3.13 -6.13
C HIS A 52 -0.98 3.27 -7.64
N ASP A 53 -0.78 4.48 -8.18
CA ASP A 53 -0.82 4.75 -9.62
C ASP A 53 0.11 3.81 -10.39
N ARG A 54 1.33 3.57 -9.88
CA ARG A 54 2.26 2.63 -10.50
C ARG A 54 1.78 1.18 -10.43
N ARG A 55 1.32 0.75 -9.26
CA ARG A 55 0.88 -0.64 -9.01
C ARG A 55 -0.41 -1.00 -9.72
N SER A 56 -1.25 -0.02 -10.08
CA SER A 56 -2.54 -0.26 -10.75
C SER A 56 -2.57 0.20 -12.22
N SER A 57 -1.47 0.77 -12.74
CA SER A 57 -1.38 1.35 -14.10
C SER A 57 -1.66 0.34 -15.23
N SER A 58 -2.10 0.88 -16.38
CA SER A 58 -2.12 0.14 -17.65
C SER A 58 -0.72 -0.11 -18.19
N GLU A 59 0.24 0.77 -17.93
CA GLU A 59 1.65 0.59 -18.33
C GLU A 59 2.24 -0.71 -17.73
N LEU A 60 1.97 -0.99 -16.45
CA LEU A 60 2.40 -2.23 -15.81
C LEU A 60 1.75 -3.47 -16.47
N GLU A 61 0.47 -3.38 -16.86
CA GLU A 61 -0.24 -4.44 -17.57
C GLU A 61 0.40 -4.72 -18.95
N ASP A 62 0.70 -3.66 -19.70
CA ASP A 62 1.36 -3.78 -21.01
C ASP A 62 2.76 -4.40 -20.89
N LEU A 63 3.53 -4.01 -19.86
CA LEU A 63 4.84 -4.58 -19.56
C LEU A 63 4.75 -6.07 -19.18
N LEU A 64 3.74 -6.45 -18.40
CA LEU A 64 3.47 -7.85 -18.05
C LEU A 64 3.15 -8.69 -19.29
N ALA A 65 2.22 -8.21 -20.13
CA ALA A 65 1.83 -8.90 -21.36
C ALA A 65 3.03 -9.09 -22.31
N ALA A 66 3.85 -8.05 -22.48
CA ALA A 66 5.06 -8.11 -23.30
C ALA A 66 6.11 -9.07 -22.73
N ALA A 67 6.27 -9.16 -21.40
CA ALA A 67 7.18 -10.11 -20.77
C ALA A 67 6.70 -11.56 -20.93
N GLN A 68 5.40 -11.80 -20.80
CA GLN A 68 4.79 -13.13 -20.94
C GLN A 68 4.87 -13.68 -22.38
N SER A 69 5.01 -12.82 -23.40
CA SER A 69 5.17 -13.25 -24.79
C SER A 69 6.58 -13.76 -25.12
N GLN A 70 7.52 -13.75 -24.16
CA GLN A 70 8.90 -14.20 -24.33
C GLN A 70 9.11 -15.59 -23.70
N ALA A 71 10.19 -16.27 -24.12
CA ALA A 71 10.64 -17.48 -23.44
C ALA A 71 11.26 -17.11 -22.09
N LEU A 72 10.51 -17.34 -21.01
CA LEU A 72 10.93 -17.08 -19.63
C LEU A 72 11.42 -18.36 -18.94
N THR A 73 12.45 -18.22 -18.11
CA THR A 73 12.86 -19.25 -17.15
C THR A 73 11.78 -19.47 -16.07
N ALA A 74 11.88 -20.55 -15.30
CA ALA A 74 10.94 -20.83 -14.22
C ALA A 74 10.91 -19.70 -13.15
N LEU A 75 12.08 -19.11 -12.86
CA LEU A 75 12.19 -18.00 -11.92
C LEU A 75 11.48 -16.75 -12.44
N GLU A 76 11.74 -16.37 -13.68
CA GLU A 76 11.14 -15.18 -14.31
C GLU A 76 9.63 -15.32 -14.44
N LYS A 77 9.14 -16.52 -14.80
CA LYS A 77 7.69 -16.82 -14.79
C LYS A 77 7.08 -16.58 -13.42
N ARG A 78 7.77 -16.97 -12.34
CA ARG A 78 7.29 -16.75 -10.98
C ARG A 78 7.28 -15.26 -10.61
N GLN A 79 8.31 -14.51 -10.99
CA GLN A 79 8.37 -13.06 -10.77
C GLN A 79 7.21 -12.35 -11.48
N VAL A 80 6.99 -12.64 -12.76
CA VAL A 80 5.87 -12.11 -13.55
C VAL A 80 4.53 -12.42 -12.89
N SER A 81 4.29 -13.68 -12.50
CA SER A 81 3.05 -14.10 -11.81
C SER A 81 2.81 -13.35 -10.49
N LEU A 82 3.87 -13.07 -9.72
CA LEU A 82 3.75 -12.32 -8.47
C LEU A 82 3.41 -10.86 -8.71
N ILE A 83 4.04 -10.23 -9.71
CA ILE A 83 3.76 -8.84 -10.10
C ILE A 83 2.33 -8.71 -10.63
N GLU A 84 1.89 -9.65 -11.48
CA GLU A 84 0.52 -9.70 -11.99
C GLU A 84 -0.51 -9.85 -10.85
N ARG A 85 -0.27 -10.75 -9.89
CA ARG A 85 -1.12 -10.85 -8.69
C ARG A 85 -1.19 -9.53 -7.92
N ALA A 86 -0.06 -8.83 -7.78
CA ALA A 86 -0.02 -7.54 -7.10
C ALA A 86 -0.80 -6.45 -7.87
N LEU A 87 -0.66 -6.39 -9.20
CA LEU A 87 -1.43 -5.50 -10.08
C LEU A 87 -2.94 -5.72 -9.91
N LEU A 88 -3.38 -6.97 -10.06
CA LEU A 88 -4.78 -7.34 -9.95
C LEU A 88 -5.36 -7.01 -8.57
N ARG A 89 -4.57 -7.19 -7.50
CA ARG A 89 -4.98 -6.83 -6.14
C ARG A 89 -5.05 -5.31 -5.96
N ALA A 90 -4.07 -4.56 -6.45
CA ALA A 90 -4.02 -3.10 -6.32
C ALA A 90 -5.21 -2.43 -7.02
N ARG A 91 -5.58 -2.89 -8.22
CA ARG A 91 -6.73 -2.37 -8.99
C ARG A 91 -8.09 -2.51 -8.30
N LYS A 92 -8.23 -3.43 -7.35
CA LYS A 92 -9.48 -3.60 -6.61
C LYS A 92 -9.75 -2.47 -5.63
N VAL A 93 -8.70 -1.86 -5.10
CA VAL A 93 -8.81 -0.83 -4.05
C VAL A 93 -8.83 0.54 -4.72
N PRO A 94 -9.82 1.41 -4.45
CA PRO A 94 -9.79 2.78 -4.96
C PRO A 94 -8.58 3.56 -4.44
N VAL A 95 -7.96 4.38 -5.29
CA VAL A 95 -6.78 5.17 -4.92
C VAL A 95 -7.07 6.11 -3.75
N GLU A 96 -8.26 6.70 -3.70
CA GLU A 96 -8.69 7.57 -2.61
C GLU A 96 -8.70 6.85 -1.26
N LEU A 97 -9.08 5.57 -1.25
CA LEU A 97 -9.10 4.74 -0.05
C LEU A 97 -7.68 4.39 0.41
N SER A 98 -6.80 3.99 -0.50
CA SER A 98 -5.38 3.75 -0.19
C SER A 98 -4.72 5.01 0.37
N VAL A 99 -4.95 6.17 -0.24
CA VAL A 99 -4.43 7.47 0.20
C VAL A 99 -4.99 7.87 1.57
N ALA A 100 -6.28 7.66 1.82
CA ALA A 100 -6.90 7.94 3.11
C ALA A 100 -6.28 7.10 4.23
N LEU A 101 -6.07 5.80 3.99
CA LEU A 101 -5.39 4.90 4.92
C LEU A 101 -3.95 5.33 5.20
N ALA A 102 -3.20 5.71 4.17
CA ALA A 102 -1.83 6.21 4.33
C ALA A 102 -1.77 7.53 5.11
N ARG A 103 -2.73 8.44 4.89
CA ARG A 103 -2.82 9.73 5.60
C ARG A 103 -3.19 9.58 7.07
N ILE A 104 -4.13 8.69 7.40
CA ILE A 104 -4.62 8.54 8.77
C ILE A 104 -3.66 7.74 9.67
N THR A 105 -2.89 6.81 9.09
CA THR A 105 -2.03 5.88 9.86
C THR A 105 -1.03 6.60 10.78
N PRO A 106 -0.26 7.62 10.32
CA PRO A 106 0.60 8.42 11.19
C PRO A 106 -0.13 9.03 12.39
N LYS A 107 -1.31 9.60 12.14
CA LYS A 107 -2.15 10.26 13.17
C LYS A 107 -2.65 9.24 14.18
N SER A 108 -3.17 8.11 13.70
CA SER A 108 -3.63 7.01 14.53
C SER A 108 -2.53 6.48 15.43
N HIS A 109 -1.30 6.36 14.92
CA HIS A 109 -0.18 5.86 15.70
C HIS A 109 0.18 6.81 16.86
N GLN A 110 0.30 8.10 16.59
CA GLN A 110 0.64 9.09 17.63
C GLN A 110 -0.45 9.18 18.71
N ILE A 111 -1.73 9.18 18.33
CA ILE A 111 -2.85 9.20 19.30
C ILE A 111 -2.84 7.91 20.13
N TRP A 112 -2.66 6.76 19.49
CA TRP A 112 -2.57 5.47 20.18
C TRP A 112 -1.41 5.44 21.18
N ALA A 113 -0.23 5.92 20.81
CA ALA A 113 0.94 5.90 21.68
C ALA A 113 0.69 6.71 22.97
N LYS A 114 0.10 7.90 22.84
CA LYS A 114 -0.29 8.76 23.98
C LYS A 114 -1.39 8.12 24.82
N ALA A 115 -2.47 7.66 24.18
CA ALA A 115 -3.60 7.03 24.84
C ALA A 115 -3.17 5.78 25.62
N ARG A 116 -2.26 4.97 25.07
CA ARG A 116 -1.70 3.80 25.73
C ARG A 116 -0.83 4.15 26.93
N GLU A 117 -0.03 5.21 26.84
CA GLU A 117 0.77 5.72 27.95
C GLU A 117 -0.12 6.18 29.13
N ASP A 118 -1.25 6.80 28.80
CA ASP A 118 -2.19 7.36 29.78
C ASP A 118 -3.26 6.35 30.27
N ASP A 119 -3.28 5.13 29.71
CA ASP A 119 -4.38 4.15 29.89
C ASP A 119 -5.78 4.71 29.52
N ASP A 120 -5.83 5.59 28.52
CA ASP A 120 -7.04 6.29 28.08
C ASP A 120 -7.53 5.76 26.73
N PHE A 121 -8.30 4.67 26.76
CA PHE A 121 -8.94 4.13 25.56
C PHE A 121 -9.90 5.15 24.91
N MET A 122 -10.57 5.99 25.70
CA MET A 122 -11.57 6.92 25.18
C MET A 122 -10.94 7.99 24.29
N ALA A 123 -9.68 8.37 24.54
CA ALA A 123 -8.91 9.23 23.65
C ALA A 123 -8.57 8.57 22.31
N PHE A 124 -8.41 7.24 22.25
CA PHE A 124 -8.08 6.51 21.01
C PHE A 124 -9.31 6.05 20.22
N ALA A 125 -10.43 5.78 20.89
CA ALA A 125 -11.63 5.20 20.28
C ALA A 125 -12.11 5.90 19.00
N PRO A 126 -12.15 7.26 18.90
CA PRO A 126 -12.63 7.93 17.69
C PRO A 126 -11.76 7.66 16.45
N ILE A 127 -10.43 7.74 16.58
CA ILE A 127 -9.55 7.49 15.43
C ILE A 127 -9.48 6.00 15.09
N LEU A 128 -9.61 5.12 16.09
CA LEU A 128 -9.71 3.68 15.85
C LEU A 128 -10.96 3.34 15.03
N GLU A 129 -12.09 3.96 15.32
CA GLU A 129 -13.33 3.76 14.56
C GLU A 129 -13.14 4.15 13.09
N GLU A 130 -12.54 5.31 12.82
CA GLU A 130 -12.23 5.77 11.46
C GLU A 130 -11.30 4.78 10.72
N VAL A 131 -10.23 4.31 11.38
CA VAL A 131 -9.33 3.30 10.82
C VAL A 131 -10.06 1.99 10.51
N ILE A 132 -10.91 1.50 11.42
CA ILE A 132 -11.69 0.27 11.20
C ILE A 132 -12.66 0.44 10.04
N GLN A 133 -13.33 1.58 9.92
CA GLN A 133 -14.23 1.85 8.79
C GLN A 133 -13.49 1.80 7.46
N LEU A 134 -12.32 2.46 7.35
CA LEU A 134 -11.50 2.42 6.14
C LEU A 134 -10.98 1.01 5.83
N ARG A 135 -10.57 0.25 6.84
CA ARG A 135 -10.13 -1.15 6.67
C ARG A 135 -11.27 -2.09 6.24
N ARG A 136 -12.50 -1.85 6.68
CA ARG A 136 -13.68 -2.58 6.20
C ARG A 136 -13.94 -2.30 4.73
N GLN A 137 -13.91 -1.03 4.32
CA GLN A 137 -14.03 -0.65 2.92
C GLN A 137 -12.93 -1.29 2.05
N GLU A 138 -11.70 -1.35 2.56
CA GLU A 138 -10.58 -2.00 1.86
C GLU A 138 -10.85 -3.50 1.71
N GLY A 139 -11.28 -4.17 2.77
CA GLY A 139 -11.65 -5.59 2.75
C GLY A 139 -12.79 -5.88 1.77
N GLU A 140 -13.82 -5.03 1.77
CA GLU A 140 -14.94 -5.12 0.82
C GLU A 140 -14.46 -4.99 -0.62
N ALA A 141 -13.63 -3.97 -0.91
CA ALA A 141 -13.05 -3.76 -2.22
C ALA A 141 -12.22 -4.96 -2.69
N LEU A 142 -11.38 -5.53 -1.82
CA LEU A 142 -10.57 -6.70 -2.13
C LEU A 142 -11.39 -7.99 -2.34
N ALA A 143 -12.51 -8.12 -1.63
CA ALA A 143 -13.44 -9.23 -1.73
C ALA A 143 -14.26 -9.22 -3.02
N GLN A 144 -14.42 -8.07 -3.68
CA GLN A 144 -15.17 -7.96 -4.93
C GLN A 144 -14.65 -8.95 -5.99
N GLY A 145 -15.59 -9.61 -6.67
CA GLY A 145 -15.30 -10.59 -7.72
C GLY A 145 -14.76 -11.93 -7.23
N GLY A 146 -14.84 -12.23 -5.94
CA GLY A 146 -14.47 -13.53 -5.37
C GLY A 146 -15.43 -14.02 -4.29
N ASN A 147 -15.16 -15.22 -3.75
CA ASN A 147 -15.99 -15.86 -2.72
C ASN A 147 -15.50 -15.60 -1.28
N SER A 148 -14.54 -14.70 -1.08
CA SER A 148 -14.01 -14.41 0.25
C SER A 148 -14.81 -13.33 0.95
N VAL A 149 -15.04 -13.50 2.25
CA VAL A 149 -15.57 -12.43 3.10
C VAL A 149 -14.52 -11.31 3.28
N PRO A 150 -14.92 -10.06 3.55
CA PRO A 150 -14.00 -8.92 3.63
C PRO A 150 -12.76 -9.14 4.51
N TYR A 151 -12.95 -9.78 5.68
CA TYR A 151 -11.84 -10.07 6.59
C TYR A 151 -10.83 -11.06 6.01
N GLU A 152 -11.28 -12.12 5.33
CA GLU A 152 -10.37 -13.05 4.65
C GLU A 152 -9.63 -12.38 3.49
N ALA A 153 -10.27 -11.43 2.81
CA ALA A 153 -9.64 -10.71 1.70
C ALA A 153 -8.46 -9.84 2.18
N LEU A 154 -8.52 -9.33 3.42
CA LEU A 154 -7.44 -8.60 4.08
C LEU A 154 -6.26 -9.50 4.48
N LEU A 155 -6.48 -10.80 4.72
CA LEU A 155 -5.43 -11.76 5.12
C LEU A 155 -4.60 -12.32 3.95
N LYS A 156 -5.07 -12.15 2.71
CA LYS A 156 -4.48 -12.74 1.49
C LYS A 156 -3.50 -11.81 0.77
#